data_AF-A0A7V9BVG6-F1
#
_entry.id   AF-A0A7V9BVG6-F1
#
_cell.length_a   1.000
_cell.length_b   1.000
_cell.length_c   1.000
_cell.angle_alpha   90.00
_cell.angle_beta   90.00
_cell.angle_gamma   90.00
#
_symmetry.space_group_name_H-M   'P 1'
#
loop_
_entity.id
_entity.type
_entity.pdbx_description
1 polymer ?
#
loop_
_entity_poly.entity_id
_entity_poly.type
_entity_poly.pdbx_seq_one_letter_code
_entity_poly.pdbx_strand_id
1 'polypeptide(L)'
;MPGSSPTPFQTLWTLAIAMDAAYYLTGPADAARLVTMVACGVALWRPSPRVFGVVFAMSIVDWLVASPVTTNHGFTTLVGSALFLVIGAHGAPAPDRPHPGAVAMPLIAAVYAGSVLQKLNTAYLSGTDASCAVALWDQFANLPTGFAAALPALSLGIEAGIGLGMLSHRTRGPAAFCGALFHLGVGSNPASPIYLFSMTMIALYAAAWSTGPPLLPAVARVAFVGGVIVPPLARVAGLEIAAGILGWACWLVVIPFALHLFARFRPAHPAEHRVPSRSLPSAVVGLALLNTVPAHTGDRQGNSYDMYSNLLVDERGSNHLFLPSLARARPFSARVRVLEAEPPGAFVMSTNFGQRVARVELVRVLRAGGVDRVVWTDGAGEHTWHRGDPLPDEGITWWHLKSRRLLNWPGEPSCVDCQTCQVLRGPGA
;
A
#
# COMPACT_ATOMS: atom_id res chain seq x y z
N MET A 1 -31.76 11.24 16.42
CA MET A 1 -30.53 11.46 17.21
C MET A 1 -29.66 12.44 16.45
N PRO A 2 -29.12 13.51 17.09
CA PRO A 2 -28.12 14.37 16.46
C PRO A 2 -26.98 13.48 15.97
N GLY A 3 -26.60 13.61 14.70
CA GLY A 3 -25.51 12.80 14.14
C GLY A 3 -24.22 13.11 14.89
N SER A 4 -23.66 12.12 15.56
CA SER A 4 -22.35 12.25 16.19
C SER A 4 -21.33 12.62 15.12
N SER A 5 -20.58 13.70 15.33
CA SER A 5 -19.45 14.05 14.47
C SER A 5 -18.49 12.86 14.34
N PRO A 6 -17.94 12.60 13.15
CA PRO A 6 -17.03 11.48 12.95
C PRO A 6 -15.74 11.73 13.73
N THR A 7 -15.14 10.67 14.25
CA THR A 7 -13.86 10.76 14.94
C THR A 7 -12.74 11.13 13.96
N PRO A 8 -11.57 11.58 14.45
CA PRO A 8 -10.43 11.87 13.57
C PRO A 8 -9.98 10.65 12.77
N PHE A 9 -9.93 9.50 13.45
CA PHE A 9 -9.68 8.21 12.83
C PHE A 9 -10.66 7.94 11.70
N GLN A 10 -11.97 8.06 11.97
CA GLN A 10 -12.98 7.78 10.96
C GLN A 10 -12.83 8.68 9.74
N THR A 11 -12.57 9.96 9.96
CA THR A 11 -12.43 10.94 8.88
C THR A 11 -11.20 10.64 8.02
N LEU A 12 -10.03 10.44 8.65
CA LEU A 12 -8.77 10.19 7.93
C LEU A 12 -8.71 8.81 7.29
N TRP A 13 -9.28 7.79 7.93
CA TRP A 13 -9.35 6.44 7.39
C TRP A 13 -10.26 6.36 6.17
N THR A 14 -11.42 7.03 6.22
CA THR A 14 -12.33 7.15 5.06
C THR A 14 -11.63 7.81 3.88
N LEU A 15 -10.87 8.87 4.13
CA LEU A 15 -10.08 9.55 3.10
C LEU A 15 -8.98 8.63 2.54
N ALA A 16 -8.27 7.89 3.38
CA ALA A 16 -7.22 6.96 2.95
C ALA A 16 -7.79 5.86 2.03
N ILE A 17 -8.91 5.23 2.40
CA ILE A 17 -9.59 4.23 1.55
C ILE A 17 -10.03 4.86 0.22
N ALA A 18 -10.55 6.07 0.25
CA ALA A 18 -11.01 6.75 -0.95
C ALA A 18 -9.86 7.04 -1.92
N MET A 19 -8.73 7.51 -1.40
CA MET A 19 -7.52 7.76 -2.20
C MET A 19 -6.96 6.47 -2.79
N ASP A 20 -6.95 5.39 -2.01
CA ASP A 20 -6.51 4.06 -2.47
C ASP A 20 -7.40 3.56 -3.63
N ALA A 21 -8.72 3.59 -3.44
CA ALA A 21 -9.68 3.20 -4.47
C ALA A 21 -9.53 4.04 -5.75
N ALA A 22 -9.37 5.36 -5.62
CA ALA A 22 -9.20 6.26 -6.77
C ALA A 22 -7.88 6.08 -7.52
N TYR A 23 -6.81 5.70 -6.82
CA TYR A 23 -5.52 5.43 -7.45
C TYR A 23 -5.58 4.21 -8.35
N TYR A 24 -6.28 3.16 -7.91
CA TYR A 24 -6.39 1.91 -8.65
C TYR A 24 -7.62 1.81 -9.59
N LEU A 25 -8.29 2.93 -9.90
CA LEU A 25 -9.35 2.98 -10.92
C LEU A 25 -8.76 2.85 -12.34
N THR A 26 -8.39 1.65 -12.75
CA THR A 26 -7.76 1.37 -14.06
C THR A 26 -8.11 -0.02 -14.64
N GLY A 27 -9.03 -0.79 -14.06
CA GLY A 27 -9.31 -2.16 -14.50
C GLY A 27 -10.63 -2.79 -14.05
N PRO A 28 -10.81 -4.12 -14.18
CA PRO A 28 -12.10 -4.79 -13.95
C PRO A 28 -12.66 -4.69 -12.51
N ALA A 29 -11.85 -4.26 -11.53
CA ALA A 29 -12.31 -3.97 -10.17
C ALA A 29 -12.93 -2.56 -10.03
N ASP A 30 -12.99 -1.77 -11.10
CA ASP A 30 -13.37 -0.36 -11.07
C ASP A 30 -14.80 -0.14 -10.58
N ALA A 31 -15.72 -1.06 -10.85
CA ALA A 31 -17.08 -0.96 -10.31
C ALA A 31 -17.10 -1.02 -8.77
N ALA A 32 -16.36 -1.96 -8.17
CA ALA A 32 -16.26 -2.07 -6.72
C ALA A 32 -15.55 -0.84 -6.13
N ARG A 33 -14.46 -0.39 -6.75
CA ARG A 33 -13.71 0.79 -6.30
C ARG A 33 -14.50 2.09 -6.42
N LEU A 34 -15.28 2.24 -7.48
CA LEU A 34 -16.19 3.38 -7.64
C LEU A 34 -17.26 3.40 -6.55
N VAL A 35 -17.85 2.23 -6.25
CA VAL A 35 -18.80 2.10 -5.14
C VAL A 35 -18.13 2.43 -3.80
N THR A 36 -16.89 1.97 -3.57
CA THR A 36 -16.09 2.34 -2.39
C THR A 36 -15.88 3.85 -2.30
N MET A 37 -15.47 4.50 -3.39
CA MET A 37 -15.27 5.96 -3.43
C MET A 37 -16.55 6.72 -3.12
N VAL A 38 -17.67 6.32 -3.72
CA VAL A 38 -18.98 6.92 -3.46
C VAL A 38 -19.37 6.72 -2.00
N ALA A 39 -19.20 5.52 -1.44
CA ALA A 39 -19.48 5.23 -0.04
C ALA A 39 -18.62 6.08 0.91
N CYS A 40 -17.32 6.25 0.60
CA CYS A 40 -16.44 7.15 1.34
C CYS A 40 -16.86 8.62 1.24
N GLY A 41 -17.29 9.07 0.07
CA GLY A 41 -17.89 10.39 -0.12
C GLY A 41 -19.13 10.56 0.75
N VAL A 42 -20.07 9.62 0.73
CA VAL A 42 -21.24 9.67 1.61
C VAL A 42 -20.81 9.68 3.09
N ALA A 43 -19.81 8.90 3.47
CA ALA A 43 -19.34 8.81 4.85
C ALA A 43 -18.75 10.14 5.37
N LEU A 44 -18.04 10.89 4.53
CA LEU A 44 -17.44 12.19 4.90
C LEU A 44 -18.50 13.30 5.08
N TRP A 45 -19.63 13.24 4.37
CA TRP A 45 -20.72 14.22 4.47
C TRP A 45 -21.81 13.81 5.45
N ARG A 46 -22.12 12.50 5.52
CA ARG A 46 -23.19 11.91 6.31
C ARG A 46 -22.67 10.67 7.06
N PRO A 47 -21.77 10.88 8.03
CA PRO A 47 -21.18 9.78 8.78
C PRO A 47 -22.26 9.01 9.51
N SER A 48 -22.29 7.70 9.31
CA SER A 48 -23.18 6.80 10.03
C SER A 48 -22.58 5.39 10.07
N PRO A 49 -22.90 4.58 11.10
CA PRO A 49 -22.41 3.21 11.21
C PRO A 49 -22.76 2.36 9.97
N ARG A 50 -23.92 2.59 9.36
CA ARG A 50 -24.35 1.89 8.14
C ARG A 50 -23.44 2.19 6.96
N VAL A 51 -23.14 3.47 6.72
CA VAL A 51 -22.25 3.87 5.62
C VAL A 51 -20.83 3.35 5.85
N PHE A 52 -20.35 3.40 7.10
CA PHE A 52 -19.06 2.81 7.45
C PHE A 52 -19.02 1.29 7.27
N GLY A 53 -20.14 0.59 7.54
CA GLY A 53 -20.29 -0.83 7.24
C GLY A 53 -20.20 -1.13 5.75
N VAL A 54 -20.77 -0.27 4.90
CA VAL A 54 -20.64 -0.38 3.44
C VAL A 54 -19.17 -0.18 3.01
N VAL A 55 -18.51 0.87 3.50
CA VAL A 55 -17.09 1.11 3.21
C VAL A 55 -16.25 -0.12 3.58
N PHE A 56 -16.44 -0.69 4.78
CA PHE A 56 -15.74 -1.90 5.21
C PHE A 56 -16.02 -3.12 4.30
N ALA A 57 -17.29 -3.37 4.00
CA ALA A 57 -17.67 -4.49 3.14
C ALA A 57 -17.02 -4.36 1.76
N MET A 58 -16.98 -3.16 1.20
CA MET A 58 -16.34 -2.92 -0.09
C MET A 58 -14.82 -3.05 -0.03
N SER A 59 -14.16 -2.68 1.06
CA SER A 59 -12.73 -2.97 1.26
C SER A 59 -12.43 -4.47 1.30
N ILE A 60 -13.34 -5.29 1.88
CA ILE A 60 -13.22 -6.76 1.82
C ILE A 60 -13.36 -7.24 0.38
N VAL A 61 -14.36 -6.75 -0.36
CA VAL A 61 -14.57 -7.13 -1.75
C VAL A 61 -13.34 -6.78 -2.59
N ASP A 62 -12.80 -5.56 -2.47
CA ASP A 62 -11.59 -5.15 -3.18
C ASP A 62 -10.40 -6.05 -2.80
N TRP A 63 -10.21 -6.36 -1.51
CA TRP A 63 -9.16 -7.28 -1.07
C TRP A 63 -9.33 -8.70 -1.64
N LEU A 64 -10.57 -9.23 -1.66
CA LEU A 64 -10.88 -10.54 -2.23
C LEU A 64 -10.67 -10.58 -3.75
N VAL A 65 -11.01 -9.50 -4.46
CA VAL A 65 -10.78 -9.37 -5.91
C VAL A 65 -9.29 -9.23 -6.22
N ALA A 66 -8.53 -8.54 -5.36
CA ALA A 66 -7.09 -8.45 -5.48
C ALA A 66 -6.38 -9.77 -5.12
N SER A 67 -6.98 -10.59 -4.26
CA SER A 67 -6.47 -11.90 -3.87
C SER A 67 -6.33 -12.84 -5.08
N PRO A 68 -5.26 -13.63 -5.18
CA PRO A 68 -4.16 -13.83 -4.21
C PRO A 68 -3.02 -12.79 -4.27
N VAL A 69 -3.12 -11.76 -5.12
CA VAL A 69 -2.09 -10.73 -5.31
C VAL A 69 -2.41 -9.51 -4.44
N THR A 70 -2.34 -9.69 -3.12
CA THR A 70 -2.57 -8.58 -2.19
C THR A 70 -1.22 -8.00 -1.75
N THR A 71 -1.04 -6.69 -1.92
CA THR A 71 0.11 -5.98 -1.35
C THR A 71 0.01 -5.96 0.18
N ASN A 72 1.13 -5.72 0.87
CA ASN A 72 1.10 -5.45 2.32
C ASN A 72 0.19 -4.27 2.64
N HIS A 73 0.15 -3.28 1.75
CA HIS A 73 -0.80 -2.17 1.82
C HIS A 73 -2.25 -2.66 1.88
N GLY A 74 -2.67 -3.53 0.95
CA GLY A 74 -4.02 -4.10 0.94
C GLY A 74 -4.37 -4.86 2.22
N PHE A 75 -3.42 -5.59 2.80
CA PHE A 75 -3.62 -6.26 4.09
C PHE A 75 -3.76 -5.26 5.26
N THR A 76 -2.89 -4.26 5.35
CA THR A 76 -3.00 -3.19 6.35
C THR A 76 -4.32 -2.42 6.21
N THR A 77 -4.77 -2.17 4.97
CA THR A 77 -6.07 -1.54 4.68
C THR A 77 -7.23 -2.42 5.12
N LEU A 78 -7.20 -3.73 4.88
CA LEU A 78 -8.22 -4.66 5.38
C LEU A 78 -8.29 -4.63 6.93
N VAL A 79 -7.14 -4.77 7.56
CA VAL A 79 -6.97 -4.82 9.01
C VAL A 79 -7.43 -3.52 9.68
N GLY A 80 -7.03 -2.36 9.14
CA GLY A 80 -7.50 -1.08 9.65
C GLY A 80 -8.98 -0.81 9.32
N SER A 81 -9.51 -1.38 8.23
CA SER A 81 -10.95 -1.30 7.93
C SER A 81 -11.76 -2.14 8.93
N ALA A 82 -11.22 -3.26 9.42
CA ALA A 82 -11.84 -4.02 10.51
C ALA A 82 -11.86 -3.19 11.82
N LEU A 83 -10.76 -2.50 12.16
CA LEU A 83 -10.77 -1.55 13.28
C LEU A 83 -11.80 -0.44 13.08
N PHE A 84 -11.89 0.10 11.87
CA PHE A 84 -12.86 1.12 11.50
C PHE A 84 -14.31 0.68 11.69
N LEU A 85 -14.63 -0.57 11.35
CA LEU A 85 -15.94 -1.14 11.66
C LEU A 85 -16.16 -1.25 13.17
N VAL A 86 -15.18 -1.79 13.92
CA VAL A 86 -15.30 -1.93 15.38
C VAL A 86 -15.52 -0.57 16.04
N ILE A 87 -14.74 0.44 15.66
CA ILE A 87 -14.84 1.80 16.20
C ILE A 87 -16.14 2.48 15.74
N GLY A 88 -16.55 2.29 14.49
CA GLY A 88 -17.78 2.84 13.92
C GLY A 88 -19.07 2.22 14.47
N ALA A 89 -19.06 0.92 14.76
CA ALA A 89 -20.19 0.20 15.34
C ALA A 89 -20.42 0.55 16.82
N HIS A 90 -19.36 0.94 17.53
CA HIS A 90 -19.44 1.22 18.98
C HIS A 90 -19.71 2.68 19.35
N GLY A 91 -19.73 3.60 18.38
CA GLY A 91 -20.06 5.02 18.64
C GLY A 91 -19.02 5.72 19.53
N ALA A 92 -19.40 6.87 20.10
CA ALA A 92 -18.56 7.58 21.07
C ALA A 92 -18.18 6.66 22.25
N PRO A 93 -16.96 6.75 22.78
CA PRO A 93 -16.52 5.90 23.88
C PRO A 93 -17.47 6.07 25.08
N ALA A 94 -18.17 4.99 25.43
CA ALA A 94 -18.83 4.88 26.73
C ALA A 94 -17.74 4.64 27.80
N PRO A 95 -17.95 5.06 29.06
CA PRO A 95 -16.95 4.95 30.13
C PRO A 95 -16.42 3.52 30.32
N ASP A 96 -17.27 2.53 30.02
CA ASP A 96 -17.01 1.11 30.27
C ASP A 96 -16.39 0.40 29.04
N ARG A 97 -16.20 1.12 27.93
CA ARG A 97 -15.71 0.55 26.67
C ARG A 97 -14.23 0.84 26.48
N PRO A 98 -13.44 -0.14 26.01
CA PRO A 98 -12.05 0.10 25.67
C PRO A 98 -11.97 1.16 24.58
N HIS A 99 -11.22 2.22 24.85
CA HIS A 99 -11.00 3.28 23.88
C HIS A 99 -10.41 2.67 22.57
N PRO A 100 -10.83 3.12 21.39
CA PRO A 100 -10.30 2.70 20.08
C PRO A 100 -8.78 2.50 20.01
N GLY A 101 -8.03 3.49 20.52
CA GLY A 101 -6.57 3.44 20.65
C GLY A 101 -6.03 2.24 21.45
N ALA A 102 -6.77 1.66 22.39
CA ALA A 102 -6.33 0.47 23.12
C ALA A 102 -6.21 -0.76 22.20
N VAL A 103 -7.00 -0.83 21.12
CA VAL A 103 -6.96 -1.91 20.12
C VAL A 103 -6.05 -1.54 18.94
N ALA A 104 -6.07 -0.28 18.52
CA ALA A 104 -5.29 0.17 17.37
C ALA A 104 -3.77 0.20 17.63
N MET A 105 -3.32 0.57 18.83
CA MET A 105 -1.88 0.70 19.11
C MET A 105 -1.11 -0.64 19.08
N PRO A 106 -1.62 -1.73 19.68
CA PRO A 106 -1.05 -3.07 19.49
C PRO A 106 -0.91 -3.47 18.03
N LEU A 107 -1.92 -3.14 17.22
CA LEU A 107 -1.95 -3.47 15.81
C LEU A 107 -0.88 -2.70 15.03
N ILE A 108 -0.75 -1.40 15.29
CA ILE A 108 0.30 -0.56 14.71
C ILE A 108 1.67 -1.11 15.10
N ALA A 109 1.87 -1.46 16.37
CA ALA A 109 3.11 -2.05 16.84
C ALA A 109 3.41 -3.39 16.11
N ALA A 110 2.40 -4.22 15.88
CA ALA A 110 2.55 -5.47 15.13
C ALA A 110 2.88 -5.24 13.65
N VAL A 111 2.26 -4.25 13.01
CA VAL A 111 2.58 -3.84 11.63
C VAL A 111 4.03 -3.38 11.53
N TYR A 112 4.50 -2.55 12.48
CA TYR A 112 5.90 -2.11 12.54
C TYR A 112 6.87 -3.24 12.82
N ALA A 113 6.54 -4.13 13.77
CA ALA A 113 7.37 -5.30 14.04
C ALA A 113 7.48 -6.19 12.80
N GLY A 114 6.37 -6.41 12.07
CA GLY A 114 6.37 -7.12 10.80
C GLY A 114 7.24 -6.44 9.74
N SER A 115 7.11 -5.12 9.56
CA SER A 115 7.94 -4.33 8.63
C SER A 115 9.43 -4.44 8.95
N VAL A 116 9.78 -4.27 10.23
CA VAL A 116 11.16 -4.38 10.72
C VAL A 116 11.72 -5.79 10.48
N LEU A 117 10.96 -6.83 10.83
CA LEU A 117 11.38 -8.21 10.59
C LEU A 117 11.59 -8.47 9.10
N GLN A 118 10.66 -8.07 8.24
CA GLN A 118 10.82 -8.22 6.79
C GLN A 118 12.08 -7.51 6.27
N LYS A 119 12.42 -6.33 6.81
CA LYS A 119 13.61 -5.53 6.45
C LYS A 119 14.93 -6.05 7.04
N LEU A 120 14.89 -6.97 8.00
CA LEU A 120 16.07 -7.63 8.56
C LEU A 120 16.58 -8.73 7.61
N ASN A 121 16.99 -8.33 6.41
CA ASN A 121 17.58 -9.19 5.41
C ASN A 121 18.82 -8.54 4.78
N THR A 122 19.68 -9.35 4.18
CA THR A 122 20.98 -8.90 3.66
C THR A 122 20.85 -7.91 2.50
N ALA A 123 19.84 -8.05 1.64
CA ALA A 123 19.64 -7.15 0.50
C ALA A 123 19.18 -5.75 0.92
N TYR A 124 18.31 -5.66 1.93
CA TYR A 124 17.90 -4.36 2.46
C TYR A 124 19.07 -3.63 3.12
N LEU A 125 19.88 -4.34 3.91
CA LEU A 125 20.97 -3.75 4.70
C LEU A 125 22.24 -3.46 3.91
N SER A 126 22.48 -4.15 2.78
CA SER A 126 23.67 -3.87 1.95
C SER A 126 23.59 -2.52 1.24
N GLY A 127 22.40 -1.94 1.07
CA GLY A 127 22.17 -0.65 0.42
C GLY A 127 22.46 -0.62 -1.10
N THR A 128 23.12 -1.64 -1.63
CA THR A 128 23.56 -1.73 -3.04
C THR A 128 22.48 -2.23 -3.98
N ASP A 129 21.54 -3.04 -3.48
CA ASP A 129 20.52 -3.70 -4.29
C ASP A 129 19.13 -3.48 -3.67
N ALA A 130 18.45 -2.44 -4.15
CA ALA A 130 17.00 -2.25 -4.00
C ALA A 130 16.47 -1.75 -2.64
N SER A 131 17.29 -1.35 -1.65
CA SER A 131 16.73 -0.69 -0.45
C SER A 131 15.87 0.51 -0.88
N CYS A 132 14.59 0.50 -0.54
CA CYS A 132 13.70 1.58 -0.93
C CYS A 132 14.09 2.91 -0.30
N ALA A 133 14.75 2.89 0.86
CA ALA A 133 15.23 4.09 1.51
C ALA A 133 16.34 4.74 0.68
N VAL A 134 17.23 3.91 0.10
CA VAL A 134 18.27 4.36 -0.84
C VAL A 134 17.65 4.78 -2.17
N ALA A 135 16.76 3.97 -2.76
CA ALA A 135 16.09 4.32 -4.02
C ALA A 135 15.27 5.61 -3.92
N LEU A 136 14.68 5.89 -2.75
CA LEU A 136 13.99 7.15 -2.46
C LEU A 136 14.99 8.31 -2.33
N TRP A 137 16.12 8.08 -1.66
CA TRP A 137 17.18 9.08 -1.49
C TRP A 137 17.83 9.48 -2.81
N ASP A 138 18.09 8.52 -3.68
CA ASP A 138 18.71 8.74 -4.99
C ASP A 138 17.86 9.62 -5.92
N GLN A 139 16.56 9.75 -5.65
CA GLN A 139 15.68 10.67 -6.38
C GLN A 139 15.89 12.14 -5.99
N PHE A 140 16.54 12.40 -4.87
CA PHE A 140 16.89 13.76 -4.45
C PHE A 140 18.31 14.08 -4.94
N ALA A 141 18.39 14.55 -6.19
CA ALA A 141 19.61 15.12 -6.72
C ALA A 141 20.14 16.18 -5.74
N ASN A 142 21.42 16.09 -5.36
CA ASN A 142 22.17 16.97 -4.43
C ASN A 142 22.24 16.55 -2.95
N LEU A 143 21.73 15.39 -2.55
CA LEU A 143 21.95 14.91 -1.18
C LEU A 143 23.29 14.16 -1.01
N PRO A 144 23.95 14.24 0.16
CA PRO A 144 25.24 13.56 0.39
C PRO A 144 25.16 12.06 0.16
N THR A 145 25.99 11.54 -0.75
CA THR A 145 26.04 10.11 -1.11
C THR A 145 26.48 9.22 0.06
N GLY A 146 27.32 9.74 0.96
CA GLY A 146 27.76 9.01 2.15
C GLY A 146 26.64 8.69 3.16
N PHE A 147 25.51 9.41 3.11
CA PHE A 147 24.37 9.13 3.99
C PHE A 147 23.54 7.94 3.52
N ALA A 148 23.57 7.62 2.22
CA ALA A 148 22.77 6.56 1.62
C ALA A 148 23.04 5.19 2.26
N ALA A 149 24.30 4.90 2.61
CA ALA A 149 24.69 3.66 3.28
C ALA A 149 24.08 3.50 4.69
N ALA A 150 23.77 4.61 5.37
CA ALA A 150 23.18 4.59 6.71
C ALA A 150 21.65 4.51 6.69
N LEU A 151 21.00 4.85 5.56
CA LEU A 151 19.54 4.91 5.46
C LEU A 151 18.81 3.60 5.75
N PRO A 152 19.29 2.42 5.32
CA PRO A 152 18.66 1.16 5.69
C PRO A 152 18.60 0.96 7.20
N ALA A 153 19.73 1.17 7.90
CA ALA A 153 19.81 1.04 9.35
C ALA A 153 18.98 2.11 10.07
N LEU A 154 19.02 3.36 9.59
CA LEU A 154 18.28 4.47 10.17
C LEU A 154 16.77 4.25 10.04
N SER A 155 16.29 3.90 8.84
CA SER A 155 14.87 3.61 8.61
C SER A 155 14.38 2.44 9.47
N LEU A 156 15.17 1.38 9.60
CA LEU A 156 14.87 0.26 10.47
C LEU A 156 14.79 0.67 11.94
N GLY A 157 15.75 1.47 12.41
CA GLY A 157 15.78 2.00 13.77
C GLY A 157 14.60 2.91 14.08
N ILE A 158 14.20 3.77 13.13
CA ILE A 158 13.02 4.62 13.24
C ILE A 158 11.75 3.77 13.32
N GLU A 159 11.57 2.81 12.42
CA GLU A 159 10.41 1.92 12.41
C GLU A 159 10.29 1.07 13.68
N ALA A 160 11.41 0.50 14.15
CA ALA A 160 11.46 -0.23 15.42
C ALA A 160 11.15 0.70 16.60
N GLY A 161 11.73 1.91 16.61
CA GLY A 161 11.48 2.92 17.64
C GLY A 161 10.02 3.36 17.69
N ILE A 162 9.37 3.53 16.54
CA ILE A 162 7.92 3.82 16.45
C ILE A 162 7.14 2.63 17.03
N GLY A 163 7.39 1.40 16.56
CA GLY A 163 6.70 0.21 17.03
C GLY A 163 6.79 0.01 18.54
N LEU A 164 8.01 0.11 19.11
CA LEU A 164 8.24 0.03 20.56
C LEU A 164 7.60 1.19 21.31
N GLY A 165 7.71 2.41 20.77
CA GLY A 165 7.13 3.61 21.37
C GLY A 165 5.60 3.55 21.48
N MET A 166 4.92 2.85 20.56
CA MET A 166 3.46 2.64 20.59
C MET A 166 2.99 1.74 21.73
N LEU A 167 3.84 0.83 22.21
CA LEU A 167 3.52 -0.13 23.28
C LEU A 167 3.40 0.54 24.65
N SER A 168 4.08 1.67 24.86
CA SER A 168 4.05 2.42 26.12
C SER A 168 3.18 3.67 26.03
N HIS A 169 2.31 3.87 27.02
CA HIS A 169 1.43 5.03 27.12
C HIS A 169 2.21 6.36 27.17
N ARG A 170 3.42 6.37 27.73
CA ARG A 170 4.24 7.59 27.88
C ARG A 170 4.87 8.02 26.56
N THR A 171 5.29 7.04 25.76
CA THR A 171 6.02 7.26 24.51
C THR A 171 5.12 7.24 23.28
N ARG A 172 3.86 6.80 23.42
CA ARG A 172 2.91 6.67 22.30
C ARG A 172 2.72 7.95 21.52
N GLY A 173 2.57 9.09 22.20
CA GLY A 173 2.41 10.38 21.52
C GLY A 173 3.61 10.80 20.72
N PRO A 174 4.79 10.88 21.33
CA PRO A 174 6.04 11.08 20.62
C PRO A 174 6.22 10.08 19.46
N ALA A 175 5.94 8.80 19.66
CA ALA A 175 6.05 7.77 18.62
C ALA A 175 5.09 8.00 17.46
N ALA A 176 3.83 8.39 17.73
CA ALA A 176 2.84 8.72 16.70
C ALA A 176 3.23 9.98 15.93
N PHE A 177 3.76 10.99 16.61
CA PHE A 177 4.31 12.19 15.98
C PHE A 177 5.51 11.86 15.08
N CYS A 178 6.49 11.12 15.59
CA CYS A 178 7.66 10.68 14.81
C CYS A 178 7.25 9.80 13.63
N GLY A 179 6.31 8.89 13.82
CA GLY A 179 5.78 8.04 12.76
C GLY A 179 5.06 8.84 11.69
N ALA A 180 4.27 9.85 12.07
CA ALA A 180 3.66 10.77 11.12
C ALA A 180 4.72 11.52 10.33
N LEU A 181 5.73 12.11 10.98
CA LEU A 181 6.84 12.78 10.29
C LEU A 181 7.56 11.86 9.31
N PHE A 182 7.85 10.63 9.74
CA PHE A 182 8.47 9.62 8.88
C PHE A 182 7.61 9.36 7.64
N HIS A 183 6.31 9.11 7.81
CA HIS A 183 5.39 8.86 6.69
C HIS A 183 5.12 10.08 5.82
N LEU A 184 5.18 11.30 6.37
CA LEU A 184 5.15 12.53 5.60
C LEU A 184 6.39 12.66 4.70
N GLY A 185 7.58 12.39 5.25
CA GLY A 185 8.82 12.38 4.49
C GLY A 185 8.81 11.35 3.37
N VAL A 186 8.49 10.08 3.67
CA VAL A 186 8.48 8.99 2.68
C VAL A 186 7.35 9.21 1.65
N GLY A 187 6.20 9.73 2.07
CA GLY A 187 5.06 10.02 1.19
C GLY A 187 5.22 11.28 0.34
N SER A 188 6.27 12.09 0.56
CA SER A 188 6.50 13.31 -0.24
C SER A 188 7.02 13.04 -1.65
N ASN A 189 7.35 11.78 -1.97
CA ASN A 189 7.76 11.37 -3.29
C ASN A 189 6.60 11.46 -4.30
N PRO A 190 6.66 12.38 -5.28
CA PRO A 190 5.59 12.54 -6.28
C PRO A 190 5.54 11.38 -7.28
N ALA A 191 6.63 10.62 -7.45
CA ALA A 191 6.77 9.56 -8.44
C ALA A 191 6.22 8.20 -7.96
N SER A 192 5.81 8.08 -6.69
CA SER A 192 5.43 6.79 -6.11
C SER A 192 4.16 6.90 -5.27
N PRO A 193 3.26 5.90 -5.31
CA PRO A 193 2.02 5.86 -4.52
C PRO A 193 2.25 5.72 -3.00
N ILE A 194 3.46 6.00 -2.50
CA ILE A 194 3.79 5.89 -1.07
C ILE A 194 2.90 6.81 -0.23
N TYR A 195 2.44 7.93 -0.79
CA TYR A 195 1.49 8.81 -0.11
C TYR A 195 0.19 8.09 0.29
N LEU A 196 -0.26 7.06 -0.45
CA LEU A 196 -1.44 6.25 -0.08
C LEU A 196 -1.18 5.42 1.18
N PHE A 197 -0.04 4.72 1.21
CA PHE A 197 0.39 3.98 2.40
C PHE A 197 0.60 4.91 3.59
N SER A 198 1.22 6.06 3.37
CA SER A 198 1.43 7.07 4.40
C SER A 198 0.12 7.65 4.91
N MET A 199 -0.90 7.86 4.08
CA MET A 199 -2.25 8.23 4.53
C MET A 199 -2.86 7.17 5.44
N THR A 200 -2.75 5.89 5.08
CA THR A 200 -3.22 4.77 5.91
C THR A 200 -2.54 4.75 7.28
N MET A 201 -1.23 4.95 7.32
CA MET A 201 -0.48 4.99 8.58
C MET A 201 -0.83 6.22 9.44
N ILE A 202 -0.94 7.40 8.81
CA ILE A 202 -1.40 8.63 9.49
C ILE A 202 -2.80 8.45 10.08
N ALA A 203 -3.70 7.83 9.32
CA ALA A 203 -5.02 7.50 9.81
C ALA A 203 -4.94 6.51 10.98
N LEU A 204 -4.13 5.46 10.95
CA LEU A 204 -3.97 4.57 12.11
C LEU A 204 -3.47 5.30 13.37
N TYR A 205 -2.52 6.21 13.25
CA TYR A 205 -2.09 7.02 14.39
C TYR A 205 -3.23 7.90 14.94
N ALA A 206 -4.13 8.34 14.07
CA ALA A 206 -5.32 9.08 14.47
C ALA A 206 -6.27 8.28 15.37
N ALA A 207 -6.18 6.95 15.40
CA ALA A 207 -6.91 6.12 16.36
C ALA A 207 -6.46 6.35 17.82
N ALA A 208 -5.27 6.93 18.03
CA ALA A 208 -4.83 7.37 19.35
C ALA A 208 -5.53 8.68 19.80
N TRP A 209 -6.24 9.38 18.91
CA TRP A 209 -6.92 10.63 19.21
C TRP A 209 -8.34 10.40 19.75
N SER A 210 -8.61 11.00 20.91
CA SER A 210 -9.96 11.11 21.46
C SER A 210 -10.76 12.25 20.81
N THR A 211 -10.10 13.36 20.49
CA THR A 211 -10.73 14.55 19.88
C THR A 211 -9.87 15.12 18.76
N GLY A 212 -10.49 15.44 17.62
CA GLY A 212 -9.85 16.19 16.55
C GLY A 212 -10.25 17.66 16.54
N PRO A 213 -9.53 18.50 15.79
CA PRO A 213 -9.90 19.87 15.55
C PRO A 213 -11.20 19.92 14.74
N PRO A 214 -12.03 20.94 14.97
CA PRO A 214 -13.34 21.07 14.33
C PRO A 214 -13.26 21.18 12.79
N LEU A 215 -12.12 21.62 12.25
CA LEU A 215 -11.92 21.79 10.81
C LEU A 215 -11.58 20.49 10.06
N LEU A 216 -11.26 19.39 10.76
CA LEU A 216 -10.82 18.15 10.12
C LEU A 216 -11.83 17.60 9.10
N PRO A 217 -13.14 17.54 9.37
CA PRO A 217 -14.11 17.09 8.38
C PRO A 217 -14.16 17.97 7.12
N ALA A 218 -14.00 19.29 7.28
CA ALA A 218 -13.99 20.20 6.14
C ALA A 218 -12.75 20.00 5.27
N VAL A 219 -11.57 19.92 5.89
CA VAL A 219 -10.30 19.66 5.19
C VAL A 219 -10.34 18.31 4.47
N ALA A 220 -10.88 17.26 5.12
CA ALA A 220 -10.99 15.94 4.51
C ALA A 220 -11.95 15.92 3.31
N ARG A 221 -13.03 16.70 3.34
CA ARG A 221 -13.94 16.85 2.18
C ARG A 221 -13.26 17.56 1.01
N VAL A 222 -12.48 18.61 1.29
CA VAL A 222 -11.70 19.31 0.25
C VAL A 222 -10.66 18.36 -0.35
N ALA A 223 -9.92 17.63 0.49
CA ALA A 223 -8.95 16.63 0.06
C ALA A 223 -9.60 15.48 -0.72
N PHE A 224 -10.82 15.07 -0.34
CA PHE A 224 -11.59 14.08 -1.11
C PHE A 224 -11.95 14.63 -2.49
N VAL A 225 -12.51 15.82 -2.61
CA VAL A 225 -12.84 16.37 -3.93
C VAL A 225 -11.57 16.53 -4.77
N GLY A 226 -10.57 17.24 -4.29
CA GLY A 226 -9.37 17.55 -5.06
C GLY A 226 -8.44 16.36 -5.32
N GLY A 227 -8.40 15.37 -4.42
CA GLY A 227 -7.41 14.29 -4.42
C GLY A 227 -7.97 12.92 -4.74
N VAL A 228 -9.30 12.75 -4.66
CA VAL A 228 -9.99 11.49 -4.95
C VAL A 228 -10.87 11.62 -6.20
N ILE A 229 -11.62 12.72 -6.36
CA ILE A 229 -12.57 12.87 -7.48
C ILE A 229 -11.91 13.49 -8.71
N VAL A 230 -11.20 14.62 -8.55
CA VAL A 230 -10.63 15.35 -9.69
C VAL A 230 -9.52 14.56 -10.41
N PRO A 231 -8.60 13.84 -9.74
CA PRO A 231 -7.51 13.17 -10.46
C PRO A 231 -8.00 12.07 -11.43
N PRO A 232 -8.92 11.16 -11.06
CA PRO A 232 -9.50 10.23 -12.04
C PRO A 232 -10.20 10.93 -13.22
N LEU A 233 -10.95 12.01 -12.98
CA LEU A 233 -11.58 12.77 -14.05
C LEU A 233 -10.55 13.42 -14.98
N ALA A 234 -9.47 13.96 -14.44
CA ALA A 234 -8.36 14.51 -15.22
C ALA A 234 -7.69 13.43 -16.08
N ARG A 235 -7.50 12.20 -15.57
CA ARG A 235 -6.98 11.07 -16.37
C ARG A 235 -7.91 10.70 -17.52
N VAL A 236 -9.21 10.60 -17.26
CA VAL A 236 -10.22 10.36 -18.31
C VAL A 236 -10.19 11.46 -19.39
N ALA A 237 -9.87 12.69 -19.02
CA ALA A 237 -9.68 13.81 -19.94
C ALA A 237 -8.30 13.84 -20.64
N GLY A 238 -7.43 12.85 -20.41
CA GLY A 238 -6.06 12.81 -20.96
C GLY A 238 -5.05 13.74 -20.28
N LEU A 239 -5.35 14.23 -19.07
CA LEU A 239 -4.54 15.20 -18.32
C LEU A 239 -3.72 14.53 -17.20
N GLU A 240 -2.90 13.54 -17.54
CA GLU A 240 -2.14 12.73 -16.57
C GLU A 240 -1.23 13.56 -15.64
N ILE A 241 -0.53 14.56 -16.19
CA ILE A 241 0.33 15.45 -15.40
C ILE A 241 -0.50 16.24 -14.37
N ALA A 242 -1.66 16.76 -14.80
CA ALA A 242 -2.55 17.50 -13.90
C ALA A 242 -3.10 16.59 -12.80
N ALA A 243 -3.46 15.34 -13.12
CA ALA A 243 -3.90 14.35 -12.14
C ALA A 243 -2.82 14.09 -11.07
N GLY A 244 -1.55 13.95 -11.47
CA GLY A 244 -0.41 13.82 -10.56
C GLY A 244 -0.22 15.05 -9.66
N ILE A 245 -0.24 16.25 -10.24
CA ILE A 245 -0.10 17.52 -9.51
C ILE A 245 -1.23 17.68 -8.49
N LEU A 246 -2.47 17.37 -8.84
CA LEU A 246 -3.62 17.52 -7.96
C LEU A 246 -3.61 16.51 -6.81
N GLY A 247 -3.23 15.26 -7.07
CA GLY A 247 -3.00 14.26 -6.03
C GLY A 247 -1.93 14.73 -5.02
N TRP A 248 -0.82 15.26 -5.54
CA TRP A 248 0.26 15.78 -4.71
C TRP A 248 -0.12 17.06 -3.95
N ALA A 249 -0.87 17.98 -4.58
CA ALA A 249 -1.38 19.17 -3.92
C ALA A 249 -2.33 18.83 -2.76
N CYS A 250 -3.14 17.78 -2.90
CA CYS A 250 -3.99 17.30 -1.81
C CYS A 250 -3.16 16.71 -0.67
N TRP A 251 -2.09 15.98 -0.98
CA TRP A 251 -1.12 15.54 0.02
C TRP A 251 -0.49 16.73 0.76
N LEU A 252 -0.13 17.80 0.05
CA LEU A 252 0.36 19.05 0.66
C LEU A 252 -0.68 19.79 1.51
N VAL A 253 -1.97 19.60 1.30
CA VAL A 253 -3.02 20.16 2.19
C VAL A 253 -3.15 19.29 3.45
N VAL A 254 -3.03 17.98 3.31
CA VAL A 254 -3.09 17.04 4.44
C VAL A 254 -1.86 17.16 5.33
N ILE A 255 -0.66 17.45 4.78
CA ILE A 255 0.59 17.54 5.54
C ILE A 255 0.53 18.57 6.69
N PRO A 256 0.31 19.88 6.45
CA PRO A 256 0.26 20.89 7.52
C PRO A 256 -0.85 20.59 8.51
N PHE A 257 -1.95 20.01 8.02
CA PHE A 257 -3.07 19.66 8.87
C PHE A 257 -2.70 18.50 9.81
N ALA A 258 -2.12 17.41 9.28
CA ALA A 258 -1.56 16.32 10.06
C ALA A 258 -0.52 16.84 11.07
N LEU A 259 0.44 17.65 10.65
CA LEU A 259 1.45 18.23 11.55
C LEU A 259 0.81 19.05 12.66
N HIS A 260 -0.20 19.88 12.35
CA HIS A 260 -0.95 20.63 13.33
C HIS A 260 -1.72 19.72 14.32
N LEU A 261 -2.32 18.64 13.82
CA LEU A 261 -2.98 17.62 14.63
C LEU A 261 -1.99 16.97 15.60
N PHE A 262 -0.85 16.51 15.10
CA PHE A 262 0.15 15.81 15.91
C PHE A 262 0.85 16.76 16.90
N ALA A 263 1.08 18.03 16.54
CA ALA A 263 1.64 19.03 17.45
C ALA A 263 0.72 19.36 18.63
N ARG A 264 -0.59 19.21 18.44
CA ARG A 264 -1.61 19.42 19.49
C ARG A 264 -2.02 18.12 20.18
N PHE A 265 -1.33 17.02 19.90
CA PHE A 265 -1.66 15.74 20.48
C PHE A 265 -1.55 15.77 22.00
N ARG A 266 -2.67 15.47 22.67
CA ARG A 266 -2.67 15.06 24.07
C ARG A 266 -3.06 13.59 24.11
N PRO A 267 -2.16 12.68 24.52
CA PRO A 267 -2.54 11.28 24.70
C PRO A 267 -3.73 11.21 25.65
N ALA A 268 -4.74 10.41 25.29
CA ALA A 268 -5.87 10.14 26.18
C ALA A 268 -5.36 9.55 27.51
N HIS A 269 -6.08 9.86 28.59
CA HIS A 269 -5.58 9.68 29.96
C HIS A 269 -5.19 8.21 30.23
N PRO A 270 -4.10 7.92 30.96
CA PRO A 270 -3.61 6.55 31.19
C PRO A 270 -4.64 5.59 31.82
N ALA A 271 -5.65 6.12 32.52
CA ALA A 271 -6.70 5.35 33.17
C ALA A 271 -7.63 4.64 32.18
N GLU A 272 -7.74 5.11 30.93
CA GLU A 272 -8.71 4.63 29.93
C GLU A 272 -8.14 3.56 28.98
N HIS A 273 -6.90 3.12 29.21
CA HIS A 273 -6.14 2.27 28.26
C HIS A 273 -5.49 1.06 28.91
N ARG A 274 -6.16 0.38 29.85
CA ARG A 274 -5.71 -0.95 30.29
C ARG A 274 -5.96 -1.94 29.16
N VAL A 275 -4.99 -2.10 28.27
CA VAL A 275 -4.95 -3.24 27.36
C VAL A 275 -4.78 -4.50 28.23
N PRO A 276 -5.59 -5.55 28.04
CA PRO A 276 -5.39 -6.80 28.77
C PRO A 276 -3.96 -7.29 28.51
N SER A 277 -3.11 -7.30 29.55
CA SER A 277 -1.67 -7.56 29.41
C SER A 277 -1.35 -8.93 28.81
N ARG A 278 -2.30 -9.87 28.86
CA ARG A 278 -2.17 -11.24 28.35
C ARG A 278 -2.52 -11.39 26.87
N SER A 279 -3.34 -10.51 26.28
CA SER A 279 -3.75 -10.62 24.88
C SER A 279 -2.85 -9.84 23.92
N LEU A 280 -2.11 -8.85 24.44
CA LEU A 280 -1.20 -8.02 23.65
C LEU A 280 -0.08 -8.83 22.98
N PRO A 281 0.67 -9.70 23.69
CA PRO A 281 1.74 -10.46 23.06
C PRO A 281 1.18 -11.45 22.04
N SER A 282 0.06 -12.11 22.34
CA SER A 282 -0.57 -13.08 21.44
C SER A 282 -1.15 -12.43 20.19
N ALA A 283 -1.71 -11.22 20.29
CA ALA A 283 -2.17 -10.46 19.14
C ALA A 283 -1.01 -9.95 18.30
N VAL A 284 0.04 -9.42 18.92
CA VAL A 284 1.26 -8.97 18.21
C VAL A 284 1.94 -10.14 17.52
N VAL A 285 2.09 -11.28 18.20
CA VAL A 285 2.64 -12.51 17.62
C VAL A 285 1.72 -13.05 16.54
N GLY A 286 0.41 -13.12 16.77
CA GLY A 286 -0.56 -13.60 15.77
C GLY A 286 -0.60 -12.72 14.52
N LEU A 287 -0.52 -11.40 14.65
CA LEU A 287 -0.51 -10.46 13.53
C LEU A 287 0.84 -10.39 12.83
N ALA A 288 1.95 -10.49 13.57
CA ALA A 288 3.28 -10.64 12.99
C ALA A 288 3.36 -11.94 12.18
N LEU A 289 2.84 -13.05 12.72
CA LEU A 289 2.72 -14.32 12.02
C LEU A 289 1.77 -14.19 10.82
N LEU A 290 0.62 -13.54 10.92
CA LEU A 290 -0.27 -13.33 9.76
C LEU A 290 0.33 -12.42 8.68
N ASN A 291 1.35 -11.63 8.98
CA ASN A 291 2.04 -10.80 7.98
C ASN A 291 3.31 -11.48 7.43
N THR A 292 3.98 -12.32 8.22
CA THR A 292 5.14 -13.10 7.78
C THR A 292 4.72 -14.39 7.07
N VAL A 293 3.77 -15.15 7.63
CA VAL A 293 3.30 -16.44 7.10
C VAL A 293 2.88 -16.36 5.63
N PRO A 294 2.12 -15.36 5.13
CA PRO A 294 1.77 -15.31 3.71
C PRO A 294 2.96 -15.06 2.77
N ALA A 295 3.99 -14.33 3.23
CA ALA A 295 5.26 -14.20 2.50
C ALA A 295 6.02 -15.54 2.46
N HIS A 296 5.68 -16.48 3.34
CA HIS A 296 6.36 -17.77 3.52
C HIS A 296 5.56 -18.99 3.02
N THR A 297 4.22 -18.93 2.92
CA THR A 297 3.38 -20.03 2.40
C THR A 297 3.29 -20.06 0.88
N GLY A 298 3.79 -19.02 0.20
CA GLY A 298 3.70 -18.91 -1.25
C GLY A 298 2.31 -18.49 -1.76
N ASP A 299 1.37 -18.17 -0.86
CA ASP A 299 0.05 -17.65 -1.23
C ASP A 299 0.10 -16.19 -1.67
N ARG A 300 1.09 -15.41 -1.17
CA ARG A 300 1.44 -14.12 -1.77
C ARG A 300 2.46 -14.34 -2.87
N GLN A 301 2.00 -14.10 -4.10
CA GLN A 301 2.81 -14.28 -5.31
C GLN A 301 4.05 -13.40 -5.26
N GLY A 302 5.13 -13.78 -5.96
CA GLY A 302 6.39 -13.03 -6.09
C GLY A 302 6.29 -11.61 -6.66
N ASN A 303 5.07 -11.08 -6.81
CA ASN A 303 4.71 -9.70 -7.14
C ASN A 303 4.19 -8.90 -5.93
N SER A 304 3.96 -9.52 -4.77
CA SER A 304 4.13 -8.76 -3.54
C SER A 304 5.63 -8.49 -3.45
N TYR A 305 6.06 -7.44 -4.13
CA TYR A 305 6.93 -6.51 -3.47
C TYR A 305 6.29 -6.34 -2.08
N ASP A 306 6.86 -7.03 -1.09
CA ASP A 306 6.99 -6.46 0.23
C ASP A 306 7.66 -5.12 -0.04
N MET A 307 6.83 -4.14 -0.44
CA MET A 307 7.26 -2.82 -0.79
C MET A 307 8.12 -2.45 0.38
N TYR A 308 9.40 -2.20 0.13
CA TYR A 308 10.38 -1.77 1.11
C TYR A 308 11.21 -2.84 1.82
N SER A 309 11.01 -4.15 1.68
CA SER A 309 11.85 -5.14 2.38
C SER A 309 12.88 -5.84 1.50
N ASN A 310 12.60 -6.12 0.22
CA ASN A 310 13.43 -6.99 -0.63
C ASN A 310 13.73 -8.35 -0.02
N LEU A 311 12.86 -8.85 0.85
CA LEU A 311 12.94 -10.21 1.34
C LEU A 311 12.87 -11.18 0.16
N LEU A 312 13.94 -11.93 -0.03
CA LEU A 312 14.07 -12.99 -1.02
C LEU A 312 13.91 -14.30 -0.28
N VAL A 313 12.92 -15.08 -0.70
CA VAL A 313 12.78 -16.48 -0.33
C VAL A 313 12.79 -17.24 -1.66
N ASP A 314 13.61 -18.25 -1.82
CA ASP A 314 13.67 -19.10 -3.01
C ASP A 314 13.84 -20.58 -2.62
N GLU A 315 14.14 -21.44 -3.59
CA GLU A 315 14.36 -22.88 -3.36
C GLU A 315 15.64 -23.16 -2.58
N ARG A 316 16.61 -22.24 -2.61
CA ARG A 316 17.92 -22.36 -1.97
C ARG A 316 17.92 -21.79 -0.55
N GLY A 317 16.91 -21.01 -0.19
CA GLY A 317 16.70 -20.49 1.16
C GLY A 317 16.15 -19.07 1.15
N SER A 318 16.44 -18.32 2.20
CA SER A 318 16.01 -16.94 2.36
C SER A 318 17.20 -16.01 2.63
N ASN A 319 17.14 -14.77 2.15
CA ASN A 319 18.13 -13.75 2.49
C ASN A 319 17.85 -13.09 3.87
N HIS A 320 16.84 -13.57 4.60
CA HIS A 320 16.50 -13.12 5.95
C HIS A 320 17.62 -13.46 6.95
N LEU A 321 17.99 -12.51 7.81
CA LEU A 321 19.10 -12.68 8.75
C LEU A 321 18.87 -13.78 9.81
N PHE A 322 17.63 -13.91 10.28
CA PHE A 322 17.29 -14.83 11.38
C PHE A 322 16.62 -16.13 10.91
N LEU A 323 16.26 -16.21 9.63
CA LEU A 323 15.50 -17.33 9.08
C LEU A 323 16.05 -17.76 7.70
N PRO A 324 17.37 -18.04 7.60
CA PRO A 324 18.03 -18.26 6.31
C PRO A 324 17.63 -19.57 5.64
N SER A 325 17.20 -20.56 6.43
CA SER A 325 16.81 -21.90 5.96
C SER A 325 15.33 -22.03 5.60
N LEU A 326 14.59 -20.91 5.54
CA LEU A 326 13.22 -20.91 5.02
C LEU A 326 13.25 -21.20 3.52
N ALA A 327 13.11 -22.48 3.16
CA ALA A 327 12.84 -22.90 1.79
C ALA A 327 11.35 -22.68 1.48
N ARG A 328 11.03 -22.23 0.26
CA ARG A 328 9.64 -22.09 -0.18
C ARG A 328 8.90 -23.43 -0.19
N ALA A 329 7.61 -23.40 0.16
CA ALA A 329 6.72 -24.55 -0.02
C ALA A 329 6.40 -24.85 -1.49
N ARG A 330 6.55 -23.87 -2.40
CA ARG A 330 6.36 -24.04 -3.86
C ARG A 330 7.33 -23.19 -4.70
N PRO A 331 7.78 -23.69 -5.86
CA PRO A 331 8.60 -22.92 -6.80
C PRO A 331 7.72 -21.92 -7.55
N PHE A 332 7.70 -20.65 -7.13
CA PHE A 332 7.09 -19.58 -7.92
C PHE A 332 8.10 -18.46 -8.22
N SER A 333 8.27 -18.19 -9.52
CA SER A 333 9.10 -17.16 -10.15
C SER A 333 10.60 -17.22 -9.87
N ALA A 334 11.32 -17.89 -10.76
CA ALA A 334 12.66 -17.43 -11.13
C ALA A 334 12.59 -15.92 -11.42
N ARG A 335 13.55 -15.16 -10.91
CA ARG A 335 13.67 -13.74 -11.27
C ARG A 335 14.42 -13.66 -12.60
N VAL A 336 13.91 -12.81 -13.48
CA VAL A 336 14.51 -12.54 -14.78
C VAL A 336 14.92 -11.08 -14.85
N ARG A 337 16.09 -10.80 -15.41
CA ARG A 337 16.53 -9.43 -15.68
C ARG A 337 16.06 -9.08 -17.08
N VAL A 338 15.19 -8.08 -17.21
CA VAL A 338 14.81 -7.54 -18.53
C VAL A 338 16.00 -6.72 -19.03
N LEU A 339 16.48 -7.09 -20.21
CA LEU A 339 17.60 -6.46 -20.89
C LEU A 339 17.09 -5.40 -21.87
N GLU A 340 16.06 -5.74 -22.65
CA GLU A 340 15.45 -4.88 -23.66
C GLU A 340 13.93 -5.09 -23.70
N ALA A 341 13.17 -4.04 -24.02
CA ALA A 341 11.73 -4.12 -24.26
C ALA A 341 11.28 -3.09 -25.31
N GLU A 342 10.38 -3.50 -26.20
CA GLU A 342 9.77 -2.67 -27.23
C GLU A 342 8.24 -2.63 -27.02
N PRO A 343 7.62 -1.45 -26.88
CA PRO A 343 8.25 -0.12 -26.83
C PRO A 343 9.12 0.08 -25.58
N PRO A 344 10.15 0.94 -25.66
CA PRO A 344 10.95 1.32 -24.49
C PRO A 344 10.06 1.80 -23.35
N GLY A 345 10.17 1.14 -22.20
CA GLY A 345 9.42 1.50 -21.01
C GLY A 345 8.10 0.75 -20.79
N ALA A 346 7.83 -0.31 -21.54
CA ALA A 346 6.72 -1.22 -21.22
C ALA A 346 6.77 -1.81 -19.79
N PHE A 347 7.93 -1.77 -19.14
CA PHE A 347 8.16 -2.20 -17.75
C PHE A 347 8.39 -1.04 -16.77
N VAL A 348 8.06 0.22 -17.12
CA VAL A 348 8.37 1.44 -16.34
C VAL A 348 7.87 1.41 -14.90
N MET A 349 6.77 0.73 -14.59
CA MET A 349 6.30 0.63 -13.19
C MET A 349 7.13 -0.31 -12.32
N SER A 350 8.04 -1.13 -12.88
CA SER A 350 8.85 -2.10 -12.13
C SER A 350 10.36 -1.99 -12.34
N THR A 351 10.86 -1.14 -13.23
CA THR A 351 12.29 -1.13 -13.55
C THR A 351 12.85 0.25 -13.92
N ASN A 352 13.86 0.68 -13.17
CA ASN A 352 15.06 1.22 -13.82
C ASN A 352 15.71 0.04 -14.57
N PHE A 353 16.05 0.21 -15.86
CA PHE A 353 16.64 -0.84 -16.70
C PHE A 353 17.82 -1.54 -15.98
N GLY A 354 17.78 -2.87 -15.90
CA GLY A 354 18.74 -3.67 -15.14
C GLY A 354 18.21 -4.29 -13.84
N GLN A 355 17.01 -3.92 -13.39
CA GLN A 355 16.35 -4.59 -12.27
C GLN A 355 15.76 -5.96 -12.65
N ARG A 356 15.83 -6.91 -11.72
CA ARG A 356 15.27 -8.25 -11.83
C ARG A 356 13.76 -8.20 -11.55
N VAL A 357 12.93 -8.58 -12.52
CA VAL A 357 11.48 -8.75 -12.36
C VAL A 357 11.13 -10.21 -12.07
N ALA A 358 10.02 -10.46 -11.40
CA ALA A 358 9.49 -11.81 -11.29
C ALA A 358 9.06 -12.31 -12.68
N ARG A 359 9.40 -13.55 -13.06
CA ARG A 359 9.02 -14.11 -14.37
C ARG A 359 7.50 -14.13 -14.62
N VAL A 360 6.69 -14.22 -13.56
CA VAL A 360 5.22 -14.10 -13.67
C VAL A 360 4.79 -12.70 -14.10
N GLU A 361 5.50 -11.66 -13.65
CA GLU A 361 5.25 -10.28 -14.04
C GLU A 361 5.65 -10.02 -15.49
N LEU A 362 6.77 -10.59 -15.92
CA LEU A 362 7.14 -10.62 -17.33
C LEU A 362 5.99 -11.19 -18.16
N VAL A 363 5.50 -12.39 -17.84
CA VAL A 363 4.39 -13.03 -18.56
C VAL A 363 3.10 -12.20 -18.51
N ARG A 364 2.80 -11.54 -17.37
CA ARG A 364 1.64 -10.66 -17.23
C ARG A 364 1.71 -9.49 -18.21
N VAL A 365 2.87 -8.83 -18.30
CA VAL A 365 3.08 -7.69 -19.20
C VAL A 365 3.00 -8.13 -20.66
N LEU A 366 3.61 -9.26 -21.01
CA LEU A 366 3.55 -9.81 -22.37
C LEU A 366 2.11 -10.13 -22.78
N ARG A 367 1.33 -10.72 -21.88
CA ARG A 367 -0.09 -11.04 -22.12
C ARG A 367 -0.99 -9.80 -22.23
N ALA A 368 -0.66 -8.72 -21.53
CA ALA A 368 -1.41 -7.47 -21.62
C ALA A 368 -1.34 -6.84 -23.03
N GLY A 369 -0.47 -7.35 -23.91
CA GLY A 369 -0.43 -6.98 -25.32
C GLY A 369 0.28 -5.66 -25.61
N GLY A 370 0.80 -4.99 -24.58
CA GLY A 370 1.52 -3.70 -24.72
C GLY A 370 2.99 -3.84 -25.12
N VAL A 371 3.48 -5.05 -25.41
CA VAL A 371 4.88 -5.34 -25.75
C VAL A 371 4.95 -6.07 -27.09
N ASP A 372 5.85 -5.63 -27.95
CA ASP A 372 6.14 -6.23 -29.25
C ASP A 372 7.33 -7.20 -29.16
N ARG A 373 8.34 -6.85 -28.35
CA ARG A 373 9.54 -7.65 -28.12
C ARG A 373 10.06 -7.44 -26.71
N VAL A 374 10.55 -8.51 -26.09
CA VAL A 374 11.29 -8.43 -24.83
C VAL A 374 12.47 -9.38 -24.85
N VAL A 375 13.60 -8.91 -24.35
CA VAL A 375 14.79 -9.72 -24.09
C VAL A 375 15.02 -9.78 -22.59
N TRP A 376 15.23 -10.96 -22.04
CA TRP A 376 15.54 -11.14 -20.63
C TRP A 376 16.57 -12.24 -20.40
N THR A 377 17.19 -12.25 -19.23
CA THR A 377 18.03 -13.35 -18.77
C THR A 377 17.59 -13.86 -17.42
N ASP A 378 17.65 -15.17 -17.20
CA ASP A 378 17.45 -15.85 -15.92
C ASP A 378 18.79 -16.21 -15.24
N GLY A 379 19.92 -15.79 -15.81
CA GLY A 379 21.26 -16.15 -15.39
C GLY A 379 21.80 -17.47 -15.95
N ALA A 380 20.94 -18.32 -16.54
CA ALA A 380 21.34 -19.50 -17.29
C ALA A 380 21.50 -19.21 -18.79
N GLY A 381 20.72 -18.26 -19.32
CA GLY A 381 20.83 -17.80 -20.69
C GLY A 381 20.04 -16.52 -20.95
N GLU A 382 20.20 -15.97 -22.16
CA GLU A 382 19.34 -14.91 -22.68
C GLU A 382 18.19 -15.52 -23.46
N HIS A 383 17.03 -14.90 -23.32
CA HIS A 383 15.77 -15.33 -23.91
C HIS A 383 15.14 -14.13 -24.60
N THR A 384 14.58 -14.36 -25.78
CA THR A 384 13.85 -13.33 -26.53
C THR A 384 12.44 -13.84 -26.80
N TRP A 385 11.46 -12.97 -26.64
CA TRP A 385 10.06 -13.23 -26.98
C TRP A 385 9.57 -12.11 -27.87
N HIS A 386 8.80 -12.47 -28.89
CA HIS A 386 8.11 -11.57 -29.78
C HIS A 386 6.59 -11.75 -29.66
N ARG A 387 5.84 -10.69 -29.96
CA ARG A 387 4.38 -10.77 -30.00
C ARG A 387 3.93 -11.84 -31.00
N GLY A 388 3.15 -12.80 -30.50
CA GLY A 388 2.68 -13.95 -31.27
C GLY A 388 3.39 -15.25 -30.88
N ASP A 389 4.56 -15.17 -30.24
CA ASP A 389 5.22 -16.33 -29.67
C ASP A 389 4.39 -16.88 -28.49
N PRO A 390 4.41 -18.21 -28.26
CA PRO A 390 3.85 -18.80 -27.05
C PRO A 390 4.41 -18.11 -25.81
N LEU A 391 3.54 -17.85 -24.82
CA LEU A 391 4.02 -17.23 -23.59
C LEU A 391 4.98 -18.20 -22.88
N PRO A 392 6.11 -17.71 -22.35
CA PRO A 392 7.01 -18.56 -21.58
C PRO A 392 6.26 -19.14 -20.38
N ASP A 393 6.21 -20.47 -20.29
CA ASP A 393 5.58 -21.25 -19.21
C ASP A 393 4.05 -21.05 -19.02
N GLU A 394 3.25 -21.31 -20.06
CA GLU A 394 1.78 -21.33 -19.95
C GLU A 394 1.22 -22.27 -18.86
N GLY A 395 1.97 -23.32 -18.50
CA GLY A 395 1.58 -24.31 -17.49
C GLY A 395 1.55 -23.77 -16.05
N ILE A 396 2.49 -22.91 -15.67
CA ILE A 396 2.59 -22.35 -14.30
C ILE A 396 1.54 -21.25 -14.09
N THR A 397 1.15 -20.58 -15.17
CA THR A 397 0.13 -19.52 -15.14
C THR A 397 -1.30 -20.04 -15.19
N TRP A 398 -1.55 -21.31 -15.56
CA TRP A 398 -2.91 -21.83 -15.72
C TRP A 398 -3.76 -21.76 -14.45
N TRP A 399 -3.20 -22.06 -13.26
CA TRP A 399 -3.93 -21.92 -11.98
C TRP A 399 -4.17 -20.45 -11.59
N HIS A 400 -3.18 -19.59 -11.87
CA HIS A 400 -3.23 -18.14 -11.67
C HIS A 400 -4.27 -17.44 -12.55
N LEU A 401 -4.50 -17.96 -13.75
CA LEU A 401 -5.41 -17.37 -14.74
C LEU A 401 -6.83 -17.94 -14.67
N LYS A 402 -6.98 -19.22 -14.29
CA LYS A 402 -8.29 -19.86 -14.19
C LYS A 402 -9.10 -19.33 -12.99
N SER A 403 -8.41 -18.94 -11.92
CA SER A 403 -9.01 -18.21 -10.78
C SER A 403 -9.58 -16.84 -11.19
N ARG A 404 -8.99 -16.18 -12.21
CA ARG A 404 -9.58 -14.98 -12.85
C ARG A 404 -10.72 -15.30 -13.83
N ARG A 405 -10.65 -16.39 -14.61
CA ARG A 405 -11.75 -16.78 -15.51
C ARG A 405 -13.05 -17.10 -14.76
N LEU A 406 -12.98 -17.57 -13.52
CA LEU A 406 -14.16 -17.80 -12.67
C LEU A 406 -14.87 -16.50 -12.24
N LEU A 407 -14.26 -15.33 -12.46
CA LEU A 407 -14.80 -14.00 -12.14
C LEU A 407 -15.21 -13.20 -13.39
N ASN A 408 -15.05 -13.74 -14.60
CA ASN A 408 -15.50 -13.08 -15.81
C ASN A 408 -16.97 -13.41 -16.10
N TRP A 409 -17.83 -12.40 -15.97
CA TRP A 409 -19.20 -12.43 -16.47
C TRP A 409 -19.17 -12.47 -18.01
N PRO A 410 -19.99 -13.31 -18.68
CA PRO A 410 -19.99 -13.39 -20.13
C PRO A 410 -20.60 -12.11 -20.73
N GLY A 411 -19.79 -11.28 -21.37
CA GLY A 411 -20.28 -10.10 -22.10
C GLY A 411 -19.32 -8.94 -22.34
N GLU A 412 -18.13 -8.90 -21.74
CA GLU A 412 -17.22 -7.77 -21.97
C GLU A 412 -16.34 -7.97 -23.22
N PRO A 413 -16.30 -6.98 -24.14
CA PRO A 413 -15.37 -7.00 -25.27
C PRO A 413 -13.94 -6.86 -24.77
N SER A 414 -13.03 -7.67 -25.33
CA SER A 414 -11.59 -7.53 -25.10
C SER A 414 -11.15 -6.11 -25.45
N CYS A 415 -10.35 -5.47 -24.58
CA CYS A 415 -9.78 -4.12 -24.72
C CYS A 415 -8.85 -3.90 -25.94
N VAL A 416 -9.02 -4.67 -27.02
CA VAL A 416 -8.33 -4.49 -28.31
C VAL A 416 -8.94 -3.34 -29.12
N ASP A 417 -10.16 -2.89 -28.79
CA ASP A 417 -10.89 -1.84 -29.54
C ASP A 417 -10.90 -0.45 -28.89
N CYS A 418 -9.98 -0.15 -27.96
CA CYS A 418 -9.83 1.21 -27.44
C CYS A 418 -8.97 2.05 -28.40
N GLN A 419 -9.59 3.06 -29.04
CA GLN A 419 -9.08 3.94 -30.10
C GLN A 419 -7.83 4.78 -29.77
N THR A 420 -7.11 4.50 -28.69
CA THR A 420 -5.96 5.28 -28.22
C THR A 420 -4.69 5.10 -29.06
N CYS A 421 -4.65 4.15 -30.00
CA CYS A 421 -3.53 3.96 -30.94
C CYS A 421 -3.48 4.95 -32.11
N GLN A 422 -4.43 5.89 -32.26
CA GLN A 422 -4.42 6.85 -33.37
C GLN A 422 -3.67 8.17 -33.12
N VAL A 423 -3.20 8.46 -31.90
CA VAL A 423 -2.59 9.78 -31.59
C VAL A 423 -1.09 9.87 -31.93
N LEU A 424 -0.43 8.78 -32.36
CA LEU A 424 0.99 8.79 -32.76
C LEU A 424 1.24 8.66 -34.28
N ARG A 425 0.23 8.89 -35.12
CA ARG A 425 0.47 9.16 -36.56
C ARG A 425 0.32 10.66 -36.80
N GLY A 426 1.44 11.38 -36.74
CA GLY A 426 1.51 12.72 -37.32
C GLY A 426 1.17 12.69 -38.82
N PRO A 427 0.64 13.79 -39.39
CA PRO A 427 0.36 13.90 -40.82
C PRO A 427 1.68 13.89 -41.59
N GLY A 428 1.70 13.16 -42.70
CA GLY A 428 2.92 12.83 -43.43
C GLY A 428 3.74 14.01 -43.95
N ALA A 429 5.06 13.82 -43.92
CA ALA A 429 6.03 14.21 -44.93
C ALA A 429 7.24 13.27 -44.80
#